data_AF-A0A7Y1UF05-F1
#
_entry.id   AF-A0A7Y1UF05-F1
#
_cell.length_a   1.000
_cell.length_b   1.000
_cell.length_c   1.000
_cell.angle_alpha   90.00
_cell.angle_beta   90.00
_cell.angle_gamma   90.00
#
_symmetry.space_group_name_H-M   'P 1'
#
loop_
_entity.id
_entity.type
_entity.pdbx_description
1 polymer ?
#
loop_
_entity_poly.entity_id
_entity_poly.type
_entity_poly.pdbx_seq_one_letter_code
_entity_poly.pdbx_strand_id
1 'polypeptide(L)' 'MRLLLLALLSFSLAACDTSGVFLEQSRPVPDVSAPNQDGKIVNVRDACSGPWSLVFFYPEADTPG' A
#
# COMPACT_ATOMS: atom_id res chain seq x y z
N MET A 1 -16.91 35.29 -4.72
CA MET A 1 -16.90 33.92 -5.30
C MET A 1 -15.50 33.29 -5.40
N ARG A 2 -14.46 34.00 -5.86
CA ARG A 2 -13.08 33.47 -5.94
C ARG A 2 -12.51 32.94 -4.61
N LEU A 3 -12.69 33.67 -3.50
CA LEU A 3 -12.22 33.22 -2.18
C LEU A 3 -12.92 31.93 -1.70
N LEU A 4 -14.21 31.79 -2.00
CA LEU A 4 -14.99 30.62 -1.59
C LEU A 4 -14.58 29.36 -2.37
N LEU A 5 -14.26 29.54 -3.67
CA LEU A 5 -13.78 28.47 -4.54
C LEU A 5 -12.37 27.97 -4.12
N LEU A 6 -11.49 28.90 -3.73
CA LEU A 6 -10.15 28.57 -3.21
C LEU A 6 -10.23 27.82 -1.88
N ALA A 7 -11.12 28.22 -0.97
CA ALA A 7 -11.31 27.54 0.30
C ALA A 7 -11.83 26.10 0.15
N LEU A 8 -12.74 25.86 -0.81
CA LEU A 8 -13.26 24.51 -1.12
C LEU A 8 -12.20 23.60 -1.76
N LEU A 9 -11.33 24.15 -2.62
CA LEU A 9 -10.25 23.41 -3.25
C LEU A 9 -9.20 22.95 -2.22
N SER A 10 -8.84 23.81 -1.27
CA SER A 10 -7.90 23.50 -0.19
C SER A 10 -8.39 22.38 0.73
N PHE A 11 -9.70 22.25 0.92
CA PHE A 11 -10.30 21.20 1.77
C PHE A 11 -10.24 19.81 1.13
N SER A 12 -10.16 19.75 -0.21
CA SER A 12 -10.15 18.50 -0.97
C SER A 12 -8.76 17.87 -1.08
N LEU A 13 -7.69 18.65 -0.92
CA LEU A 13 -6.30 18.15 -0.99
C LEU A 13 -5.78 17.57 0.34
N ALA A 14 -6.48 17.77 1.45
CA ALA A 14 -6.04 17.31 2.77
C ALA A 14 -6.40 15.83 3.08
N ALA A 15 -7.03 15.11 2.14
CA ALA A 15 -7.57 13.77 2.37
C ALA A 15 -6.64 12.62 1.94
N CYS A 16 -5.32 12.80 1.92
CA CYS A 16 -4.40 11.67 1.87
C CYS A 16 -4.11 11.23 3.30
N ASP A 17 -5.08 10.56 3.91
CA ASP A 17 -4.92 9.94 5.23
C ASP A 17 -4.46 8.49 5.02
N THR A 18 -3.36 8.09 5.66
CA THR A 18 -2.91 6.68 5.69
C THR A 18 -3.82 5.89 6.61
N SER A 19 -5.07 5.68 6.17
CA SER A 19 -6.00 4.79 6.85
C SER A 19 -5.62 3.34 6.52
N GLY A 20 -5.25 2.58 7.55
CA GLY A 20 -4.83 1.19 7.40
C GLY A 20 -4.58 0.53 8.75
N VAL A 21 -4.79 -0.78 8.83
CA VAL A 21 -4.40 -1.58 9.98
C VAL A 21 -2.95 -2.01 9.77
N PHE A 22 -2.04 -1.53 10.62
CA PHE A 22 -0.67 -2.02 10.64
C PHE A 22 -0.65 -3.49 11.08
N LEU A 23 0.22 -4.28 10.46
CA LEU A 23 0.40 -5.66 10.87
C LEU A 23 1.08 -5.69 12.24
N GLU A 24 0.46 -6.39 13.18
CA GLU A 24 1.07 -6.68 14.48
C GLU A 24 1.89 -7.98 14.41
N GLN A 25 2.91 -8.07 15.27
CA GLN A 25 3.69 -9.29 15.40
C GLN A 25 2.80 -10.48 15.74
N SER A 26 3.13 -11.66 15.22
CA SER A 26 2.37 -12.91 15.40
C SER A 26 1.00 -12.97 14.70
N ARG A 27 0.61 -11.95 13.91
CA ARG A 27 -0.56 -12.06 13.02
C ARG A 27 -0.20 -12.92 11.79
N PRO A 28 -1.14 -13.71 11.25
CA PRO A 28 -0.92 -14.44 10.01
C PRO A 28 -0.61 -13.49 8.85
N VAL A 29 0.17 -13.98 7.87
CA VAL A 29 0.37 -13.26 6.60
C VAL A 29 -1.00 -13.06 5.93
N PRO A 30 -1.33 -11.82 5.51
CA PRO A 30 -2.66 -11.49 5.00
C PRO A 30 -2.95 -12.16 3.66
N ASP A 31 -4.24 -12.37 3.37
CA ASP A 31 -4.70 -12.92 2.09
C ASP A 31 -4.84 -11.81 1.05
N VAL A 32 -3.73 -11.36 0.48
CA VAL A 32 -3.73 -10.24 -0.48
C VAL A 32 -3.16 -10.71 -1.80
N SER A 33 -3.93 -10.49 -2.87
CA SER A 33 -3.52 -10.78 -4.24
C SER A 33 -3.33 -9.50 -5.05
N ALA A 34 -2.24 -9.42 -5.80
CA ALA A 34 -1.91 -8.29 -6.66
C ALA A 34 -1.13 -8.78 -7.89
N PRO A 35 -1.15 -8.03 -9.01
CA PRO A 35 -0.25 -8.33 -10.13
C PRO A 35 1.21 -8.09 -9.72
N ASN A 36 2.11 -8.96 -10.15
CA ASN A 36 3.56 -8.74 -10.09
C ASN A 36 4.02 -7.86 -11.27
N GLN A 37 5.34 -7.63 -11.39
CA GLN A 37 5.92 -6.84 -12.49
C GLN A 37 5.63 -7.37 -13.91
N ASP A 38 5.27 -8.66 -14.04
CA ASP A 38 4.92 -9.29 -15.31
C ASP A 38 3.40 -9.29 -15.56
N GLY A 39 2.62 -8.65 -14.68
CA GLY A 39 1.15 -8.63 -14.72
C GLY A 39 0.49 -9.92 -14.23
N LYS A 40 1.25 -10.90 -13.73
CA LYS A 40 0.71 -12.15 -13.16
C LYS A 40 0.15 -11.90 -11.77
N ILE A 41 -1.07 -12.34 -11.51
CA ILE A 41 -1.66 -12.30 -10.17
C ILE A 41 -0.91 -13.26 -9.24
N VAL A 42 -0.40 -12.72 -8.12
CA VAL A 42 0.29 -13.45 -7.06
C VAL A 42 -0.36 -13.16 -5.71
N ASN A 43 -0.37 -14.14 -4.81
CA ASN A 43 -0.85 -13.99 -3.44
C ASN A 43 0.34 -13.89 -2.47
N VAL A 44 0.32 -12.91 -1.57
CA VAL A 44 1.41 -12.68 -0.61
C VAL A 44 1.54 -13.80 0.43
N ARG A 45 0.42 -14.45 0.83
CA ARG A 45 0.46 -15.60 1.73
C ARG A 45 1.22 -16.77 1.10
N ASP A 46 0.95 -17.04 -0.17
CA ASP A 46 1.62 -18.11 -0.91
C ASP A 46 3.11 -17.77 -1.11
N ALA A 47 3.42 -16.52 -1.44
CA ALA A 47 4.80 -16.06 -1.57
C ALA A 47 5.60 -16.16 -0.25
N CYS A 48 4.92 -16.06 0.89
CA CYS A 48 5.53 -16.15 2.22
C CYS A 48 5.44 -17.55 2.86
N SER A 49 5.14 -18.61 2.11
CA SER A 49 4.94 -19.96 2.67
C SER A 49 6.23 -20.67 3.12
N GLY A 50 7.39 -20.07 2.90
CA GLY A 50 8.69 -20.60 3.33
C GLY A 50 8.89 -20.52 4.85
N PRO A 51 9.99 -21.11 5.37
CA PRO A 51 10.31 -21.04 6.80
C PRO A 51 10.55 -19.60 7.29
N TRP A 52 11.04 -18.74 6.40
CA TRP A 52 11.26 -17.32 6.63
C TRP A 52 10.97 -16.54 5.35
N SER A 53 10.47 -15.32 5.50
CA SER A 53 10.24 -14.38 4.39
C SER A 53 10.62 -12.98 4.83
N LEU A 54 11.18 -12.20 3.91
CA LEU A 54 11.47 -10.79 4.11
C LEU A 54 10.68 -10.00 3.08
N VAL A 55 9.86 -9.05 3.56
CA VAL A 55 8.98 -8.24 2.71
C VAL A 55 9.43 -6.80 2.81
N PHE A 56 9.75 -6.19 1.66
CA PHE A 56 10.12 -4.79 1.56
C PHE A 56 8.95 -4.01 0.99
N PHE A 57 8.60 -2.89 1.63
CA PHE A 57 7.58 -1.97 1.16
C PHE A 57 8.27 -0.72 0.61
N TYR A 58 8.07 -0.45 -0.68
CA TYR A 58 8.55 0.77 -1.34
C TYR A 58 7.35 1.65 -1.69
N PRO A 59 7.45 2.98 -1.51
CA PRO A 59 6.37 3.90 -1.87
C PRO A 59 6.18 4.05 -3.38
N GLU A 60 7.21 3.71 -4.16
CA GLU A 60 7.22 3.79 -5.61
C GLU A 60 7.83 2.50 -6.19
N ALA A 61 7.46 2.16 -7.42
CA ALA A 61 8.15 1.13 -8.19
C ALA A 61 9.55 1.62 -8.63
N ASP A 62 10.38 0.70 -9.14
CA ASP A 62 11.69 1.01 -9.74
C ASP A 62 12.71 1.74 -8.82
N THR A 63 12.58 1.58 -7.50
CA THR A 63 13.58 2.09 -6.56
C THR A 63 14.90 1.34 -6.71
N PRO A 64 16.06 2.03 -6.87
CA PRO A 64 17.37 1.36 -6.92
C PRO A 64 17.64 0.68 -5.57
N GLY A 65 17.81 -0.64 -5.60
CA GLY A 65 18.27 -1.47 -4.48
C GLY A 65 19.74 -1.79 -4.58
#